data_AF-A0A5C7Z5B5-F1
#
_entry.id   AF-A0A5C7Z5B5-F1
#
_cell.length_a   1.000
_cell.length_b   1.000
_cell.length_c   1.000
_cell.angle_alpha   90.00
_cell.angle_beta   90.00
_cell.angle_gamma   90.00
#
_symmetry.space_group_name_H-M   'P 1'
#
loop_
_entity.id
_entity.type
_entity.pdbx_description
1 polymer ?
#
loop_
_entity_poly.entity_id
_entity_poly.type
_entity_poly.pdbx_seq_one_letter_code
_entity_poly.pdbx_strand_id
1 'polypeptide(L)'
;MYKATVNNNSFDIEPAEAGFLVNGKGVAWDLVKINDTTFHILYQNKSYTAELVKTDRESKTFTFKINGRTYPVTLKDKFDLLLEKMGLNNTAGSKVNSVKAPMPGLIVDLKIQVGDSVKQGDALLILEAMKMENILKSPGEGIVKNLKVKKGDSVEKGQVLVEF
;
A
#
# COMPACT_ATOMS: atom_id res chain seq x y z
N MET A 1 9.41 -2.19 -13.78
CA MET A 1 9.61 -1.48 -12.51
C MET A 1 8.61 -2.04 -11.53
N TYR A 2 9.12 -2.53 -10.42
CA TYR A 2 8.34 -3.01 -9.28
C TYR A 2 8.73 -2.17 -8.06
N LYS A 3 7.84 -2.07 -7.09
CA LYS A 3 8.15 -1.50 -5.78
C LYS A 3 7.91 -2.56 -4.73
N ALA A 4 8.98 -2.99 -4.06
CA ALA A 4 8.92 -3.94 -2.96
C ALA A 4 8.91 -3.18 -1.63
N THR A 5 8.00 -3.52 -0.73
CA THR A 5 7.95 -2.97 0.62
C THR A 5 8.19 -4.08 1.63
N VAL A 6 9.19 -3.92 2.50
CA VAL A 6 9.55 -4.85 3.58
C VAL A 6 9.93 -4.07 4.82
N ASN A 7 9.39 -4.45 5.98
CA ASN A 7 9.64 -3.77 7.26
C ASN A 7 9.49 -2.23 7.17
N ASN A 8 8.43 -1.75 6.51
CA ASN A 8 8.15 -0.33 6.22
C ASN A 8 9.16 0.40 5.33
N ASN A 9 10.20 -0.28 4.84
CA ASN A 9 11.12 0.26 3.85
C ASN A 9 10.65 -0.10 2.45
N SER A 10 10.76 0.83 1.51
CA SER A 10 10.41 0.61 0.11
C SER A 10 11.65 0.60 -0.77
N PHE A 11 11.65 -0.30 -1.75
CA PHE A 11 12.74 -0.51 -2.69
C PHE A 11 12.17 -0.51 -4.11
N ASP A 12 12.71 0.35 -4.96
CA ASP A 12 12.40 0.35 -6.39
C ASP A 12 13.27 -0.71 -7.07
N ILE A 13 12.64 -1.66 -7.74
CA ILE A 13 13.28 -2.79 -8.41
C ILE A 13 13.07 -2.66 -9.92
N GLU A 14 14.16 -2.59 -10.66
CA GLU A 14 14.15 -2.44 -12.11
C GLU A 14 15.00 -3.52 -12.77
N PRO A 15 14.52 -4.17 -13.84
CA PRO A 15 15.35 -5.09 -14.60
C PRO A 15 16.46 -4.31 -15.33
N ALA A 16 17.66 -4.90 -15.39
CA ALA A 16 18.81 -4.41 -16.14
C ALA A 16 19.43 -5.54 -16.97
N GLU A 17 20.39 -5.22 -17.85
CA GLU A 17 21.07 -6.22 -18.70
C GLU A 17 21.68 -7.38 -17.89
N ALA A 18 22.22 -7.09 -16.70
CA ALA A 18 22.85 -8.06 -15.82
C ALA A 18 22.09 -8.18 -14.47
N GLY A 19 20.78 -8.45 -14.53
CA GLY A 19 19.97 -8.74 -13.34
C GLY A 19 19.04 -7.59 -12.96
N PHE A 20 19.20 -7.03 -11.76
CA PHE A 20 18.30 -6.00 -11.23
C PHE A 20 19.04 -4.81 -10.63
N LEU A 21 18.46 -3.62 -10.81
CA LEU A 21 18.76 -2.43 -10.04
C LEU A 21 17.81 -2.37 -8.84
N VAL A 22 18.36 -2.08 -7.67
CA VAL A 22 17.61 -1.78 -6.46
C VAL A 22 17.91 -0.33 -6.06
N ASN A 23 16.89 0.52 -6.05
CA ASN A 23 17.01 1.96 -5.85
C ASN A 23 18.04 2.60 -6.81
N GLY A 24 18.01 2.18 -8.08
CA GLY A 24 18.92 2.66 -9.12
C GLY A 24 20.35 2.13 -9.04
N LYS A 25 20.67 1.27 -8.05
CA LYS A 25 22.01 0.66 -7.90
C LYS A 25 21.98 -0.80 -8.33
N GLY A 26 22.93 -1.20 -9.16
CA GLY A 26 23.11 -2.60 -9.53
C GLY A 26 23.39 -3.48 -8.31
N VAL A 27 22.68 -4.59 -8.21
CA VAL A 27 22.90 -5.59 -7.17
C VAL A 27 23.59 -6.80 -7.80
N ALA A 28 24.87 -6.95 -7.51
CA ALA A 28 25.63 -8.15 -7.85
C ALA A 28 25.39 -9.21 -6.78
N TRP A 29 24.44 -10.10 -7.05
CA TRP A 29 24.13 -11.27 -6.25
C TRP A 29 24.16 -12.53 -7.13
N ASP A 30 24.67 -13.62 -6.60
CA ASP A 30 24.55 -14.93 -7.24
C ASP A 30 23.37 -15.66 -6.61
N LEU A 31 22.50 -16.22 -7.45
CA LEU A 31 21.30 -16.90 -7.01
C LEU A 31 21.26 -18.30 -7.62
N VAL A 32 21.22 -19.31 -6.74
CA VAL A 32 21.12 -20.72 -7.11
C VAL A 32 19.79 -21.26 -6.58
N LYS A 33 18.95 -21.76 -7.49
CA LYS A 33 17.70 -22.44 -7.13
C LYS A 33 18.01 -23.83 -6.57
N ILE A 34 17.55 -24.11 -5.36
CA ILE A 34 17.61 -25.46 -4.77
C ILE A 34 16.36 -26.24 -5.16
N ASN A 35 15.20 -25.62 -5.02
CA ASN A 35 13.89 -26.16 -5.41
C ASN A 35 12.93 -25.01 -5.73
N ASP A 36 11.65 -25.28 -5.97
CA ASP A 36 10.66 -24.29 -6.39
C ASP A 36 10.44 -23.13 -5.41
N THR A 37 10.72 -23.35 -4.12
CA THR A 37 10.52 -22.36 -3.07
C THR A 37 11.81 -21.90 -2.40
N THR A 38 12.93 -22.61 -2.58
CA THR A 38 14.18 -22.35 -1.85
C THR A 38 15.32 -21.99 -2.79
N PHE A 39 16.03 -20.92 -2.44
CA PHE A 39 17.17 -20.37 -3.16
C PHE A 39 18.34 -20.15 -2.20
N HIS A 40 19.55 -20.42 -2.69
CA HIS A 40 20.77 -19.91 -2.08
C HIS A 40 21.18 -18.63 -2.78
N ILE A 41 21.48 -17.61 -2.00
CA ILE A 41 21.89 -16.28 -2.48
C ILE A 41 23.25 -15.97 -1.89
N LEU A 42 24.22 -15.62 -2.74
CA LEU A 42 25.49 -15.04 -2.32
C LEU A 42 25.43 -13.54 -2.60
N TYR A 43 25.61 -12.73 -1.56
CA TYR A 43 25.63 -11.28 -1.68
C TYR A 43 26.68 -10.69 -0.75
N GLN A 44 27.57 -9.84 -1.28
CA GLN A 44 28.67 -9.23 -0.52
C GLN A 44 29.48 -10.26 0.29
N ASN A 45 29.82 -11.39 -0.34
CA ASN A 45 30.57 -12.49 0.28
C ASN A 45 29.87 -13.14 1.49
N LYS A 46 28.54 -12.96 1.62
CA LYS A 46 27.71 -13.60 2.64
C LYS A 46 26.65 -14.46 1.97
N SER A 47 26.47 -15.66 2.51
CA SER A 47 25.47 -16.61 2.03
C SER A 47 24.16 -16.45 2.78
N TYR A 48 23.08 -16.52 2.02
CA TYR A 48 21.71 -16.46 2.51
C TYR A 48 20.93 -17.64 1.95
N THR A 49 20.08 -18.22 2.79
CA THR A 49 19.04 -19.16 2.35
C THR A 49 17.73 -18.40 2.34
N ALA A 50 17.09 -18.30 1.18
CA ALA A 50 15.81 -17.66 0.99
C ALA A 50 14.75 -18.71 0.66
N GLU A 51 13.70 -18.78 1.46
CA GLU A 51 12.55 -19.67 1.27
C GLU A 51 11.29 -18.83 1.04
N LEU A 52 10.52 -19.10 -0.02
CA LEU A 52 9.18 -18.57 -0.20
C LEU A 52 8.18 -19.42 0.61
N VAL A 53 7.68 -18.87 1.72
CA VAL A 53 6.82 -19.59 2.68
C VAL A 53 5.35 -19.42 2.39
N LYS A 54 4.93 -18.21 1.95
CA LYS A 54 3.53 -17.90 1.67
C LYS A 54 3.42 -16.96 0.48
N THR A 55 2.41 -17.17 -0.35
CA THR A 55 2.02 -16.27 -1.42
C THR A 55 0.55 -15.91 -1.25
N ASP A 56 0.25 -14.62 -1.12
CA ASP A 56 -1.08 -14.06 -1.20
C ASP A 56 -1.16 -13.18 -2.44
N ARG A 57 -1.88 -13.65 -3.46
CA ARG A 57 -1.97 -12.99 -4.76
C ARG A 57 -2.95 -11.82 -4.76
N GLU A 58 -3.95 -11.83 -3.89
CA GLU A 58 -4.93 -10.74 -3.79
C GLU A 58 -4.28 -9.51 -3.18
N SER A 59 -3.59 -9.68 -2.06
CA SER A 59 -2.85 -8.60 -1.40
C SER A 59 -1.45 -8.35 -1.96
N LYS A 60 -1.07 -9.08 -3.03
CA LYS A 60 0.26 -9.07 -3.65
C LYS A 60 1.40 -9.16 -2.62
N THR A 61 1.20 -9.96 -1.59
CA THR A 61 2.12 -10.10 -0.46
C THR A 61 2.73 -11.49 -0.43
N PHE A 62 4.06 -11.52 -0.38
CA PHE A 62 4.87 -12.72 -0.35
C PHE A 62 5.60 -12.79 0.98
N THR A 63 5.66 -13.95 1.60
CA THR A 63 6.38 -14.13 2.86
C THR A 63 7.64 -14.93 2.58
N PHE A 64 8.79 -14.27 2.69
CA PHE A 64 10.10 -14.90 2.53
C PHE A 64 10.69 -15.21 3.90
N LYS A 65 11.37 -16.34 4.04
CA LYS A 65 12.18 -16.66 5.20
C LYS A 65 13.64 -16.62 4.77
N ILE A 66 14.38 -15.66 5.32
CA ILE A 66 15.81 -15.45 5.06
C ILE A 66 16.59 -15.87 6.30
N ASN A 67 17.45 -16.89 6.17
CA ASN A 67 18.26 -17.43 7.28
C ASN A 67 17.44 -17.68 8.56
N GLY A 68 16.24 -18.25 8.41
CA GLY A 68 15.36 -18.56 9.54
C GLY A 68 14.39 -17.45 9.95
N ARG A 69 14.60 -16.20 9.52
CA ARG A 69 13.74 -15.06 9.87
C ARG A 69 12.74 -14.75 8.77
N THR A 70 11.50 -14.48 9.15
CA THR A 70 10.41 -14.24 8.20
C THR A 70 10.25 -12.75 7.89
N TYR A 71 10.07 -12.45 6.61
CA TYR A 71 9.93 -11.11 6.04
C TYR A 71 8.71 -11.10 5.11
N PRO A 72 7.59 -10.46 5.51
CA PRO A 72 6.52 -10.14 4.59
C PRO A 72 7.00 -9.04 3.63
N VAL A 73 6.80 -9.27 2.34
CA VAL A 73 7.18 -8.40 1.24
C VAL A 73 5.95 -8.14 0.39
N THR A 74 5.50 -6.89 0.33
CA THR A 74 4.45 -6.47 -0.61
C THR A 74 5.10 -6.01 -1.90
N LEU A 75 4.61 -6.52 -3.04
CA LEU A 75 5.13 -6.19 -4.36
C LEU A 75 4.07 -5.44 -5.17
N LYS A 76 4.36 -4.19 -5.53
CA LYS A 76 3.54 -3.38 -6.43
C LYS A 76 4.17 -3.34 -7.81
N ASP A 77 3.37 -3.51 -8.85
CA ASP A 77 3.79 -3.35 -10.24
C ASP A 77 3.53 -1.92 -10.75
N LYS A 78 3.85 -1.66 -12.03
CA LYS A 78 3.63 -0.35 -12.65
C LYS A 78 2.16 0.08 -12.60
N PHE A 79 1.21 -0.84 -12.74
CA PHE A 79 -0.22 -0.53 -12.73
C PHE A 79 -0.67 -0.12 -11.32
N ASP A 80 -0.25 -0.84 -10.28
CA ASP A 80 -0.54 -0.48 -8.89
C ASP A 80 0.00 0.91 -8.55
N LEU A 81 1.24 1.21 -8.98
CA LEU A 81 1.88 2.50 -8.75
C LEU A 81 1.17 3.63 -9.49
N LEU A 82 0.61 3.37 -10.67
CA LEU A 82 -0.19 4.35 -11.41
C LEU A 82 -1.51 4.61 -10.71
N LEU A 83 -2.21 3.56 -10.26
CA LEU A 83 -3.45 3.69 -9.48
C LEU A 83 -3.21 4.52 -8.21
N GLU A 84 -2.11 4.28 -7.50
CA GLU A 84 -1.72 5.04 -6.31
C GLU A 84 -1.46 6.52 -6.61
N LYS A 85 -0.74 6.81 -7.70
CA LYS A 85 -0.52 8.19 -8.17
C LYS A 85 -1.82 8.90 -8.56
N MET A 86 -2.81 8.16 -9.05
CA MET A 86 -4.13 8.66 -9.40
C MET A 86 -5.08 8.75 -8.19
N GLY A 87 -4.63 8.36 -6.98
CA GLY A 87 -5.47 8.34 -5.78
C GLY A 87 -6.51 7.21 -5.76
N LEU A 88 -6.39 6.23 -6.65
CA LEU A 88 -7.30 5.10 -6.82
C LEU A 88 -6.80 3.86 -6.07
N ASN A 89 -6.26 4.04 -4.86
CA ASN A 89 -5.79 2.95 -4.00
C ASN A 89 -6.96 2.03 -3.57
N ASN A 90 -7.42 1.17 -4.48
CA ASN A 90 -8.28 0.03 -4.22
C ASN A 90 -7.37 -1.17 -3.93
N THR A 91 -6.65 -1.15 -2.81
CA THR A 91 -6.01 -2.36 -2.31
C THR A 91 -7.04 -3.16 -1.53
N ALA A 92 -7.63 -4.16 -2.21
CA ALA A 92 -8.37 -5.23 -1.54
C ALA A 92 -7.48 -5.80 -0.41
N GLY A 93 -7.95 -5.66 0.84
CA GLY A 93 -7.28 -6.23 2.02
C GLY A 93 -6.28 -5.34 2.77
N SER A 94 -6.08 -4.06 2.41
CA SER A 94 -5.36 -3.15 3.32
C SER A 94 -6.30 -2.73 4.45
N LYS A 95 -5.94 -3.02 5.70
CA LYS A 95 -6.52 -2.33 6.87
C LYS A 95 -6.37 -0.83 6.62
N VAL A 96 -7.47 -0.18 6.25
CA VAL A 96 -7.48 1.26 6.02
C VAL A 96 -7.34 1.88 7.40
N ASN A 97 -6.18 2.43 7.73
CA ASN A 97 -6.01 3.08 9.03
C ASN A 97 -6.66 4.48 9.04
N SER A 98 -6.76 5.13 7.88
CA SER A 98 -7.41 6.44 7.76
C SER A 98 -7.77 6.81 6.31
N VAL A 99 -8.74 7.71 6.17
CA VAL A 99 -9.04 8.45 4.94
C VAL A 99 -8.58 9.89 5.08
N LYS A 100 -7.90 10.39 4.05
CA LYS A 100 -7.39 11.77 3.97
C LYS A 100 -8.07 12.54 2.85
N ALA A 101 -8.15 13.86 2.97
CA ALA A 101 -8.66 14.74 1.93
C ALA A 101 -7.75 14.66 0.68
N PRO A 102 -8.28 14.29 -0.51
CA PRO A 102 -7.48 14.22 -1.73
C PRO A 102 -7.12 15.61 -2.30
N MET A 103 -7.91 16.61 -1.93
CA MET A 103 -7.79 18.00 -2.35
C MET A 103 -8.35 18.94 -1.26
N PRO A 104 -7.98 20.23 -1.25
CA PRO A 104 -8.59 21.19 -0.35
C PRO A 104 -10.07 21.41 -0.70
N GLY A 105 -10.92 21.65 0.29
CA GLY A 105 -12.35 21.86 0.07
C GLY A 105 -13.15 22.03 1.35
N LEU A 106 -14.47 22.05 1.21
CA LEU A 106 -15.43 22.20 2.31
C LEU A 106 -16.18 20.89 2.54
N ILE A 107 -16.28 20.42 3.79
CA ILE A 107 -17.11 19.27 4.14
C ILE A 107 -18.59 19.69 4.13
N VAL A 108 -19.34 19.26 3.12
CA VAL A 108 -20.76 19.62 3.00
C VAL A 108 -21.68 18.62 3.68
N ASP A 109 -21.25 17.36 3.80
CA ASP A 109 -22.04 16.33 4.48
C ASP A 109 -21.20 15.17 5.01
N LEU A 110 -21.65 14.55 6.10
CA LEU A 110 -21.08 13.32 6.67
C LEU A 110 -22.11 12.20 6.53
N LYS A 111 -21.72 11.09 5.91
CA LYS A 111 -22.58 9.91 5.69
C LYS A 111 -22.36 8.79 6.71
N ILE A 112 -21.39 8.97 7.60
CA ILE A 112 -20.99 8.01 8.63
C ILE A 112 -20.87 8.67 9.99
N GLN A 113 -20.90 7.84 11.04
CA GLN A 113 -20.68 8.20 12.43
C GLN A 113 -19.59 7.31 13.05
N VAL A 114 -19.04 7.74 14.19
CA VAL A 114 -18.12 6.93 14.97
C VAL A 114 -18.85 5.67 15.47
N GLY A 115 -18.24 4.51 15.24
CA GLY A 115 -18.81 3.19 15.53
C GLY A 115 -19.39 2.48 14.31
N ASP A 116 -19.61 3.17 13.19
CA ASP A 116 -20.17 2.56 11.99
C ASP A 116 -19.21 1.56 11.36
N SER A 117 -19.75 0.42 10.92
CA SER A 117 -19.03 -0.51 10.05
C SER A 117 -19.22 -0.08 8.60
N VAL A 118 -18.12 0.11 7.89
CA VAL A 118 -18.12 0.44 6.46
C VAL A 118 -17.48 -0.67 5.65
N LYS A 119 -17.91 -0.81 4.41
CA LYS A 119 -17.31 -1.66 3.38
C LYS A 119 -16.63 -0.80 2.32
N GLN A 120 -15.79 -1.44 1.52
CA GLN A 120 -15.18 -0.80 0.37
C GLN A 120 -16.25 -0.21 -0.56
N GLY A 121 -16.08 1.05 -0.95
CA GLY A 121 -16.99 1.77 -1.84
C GLY A 121 -18.14 2.50 -1.14
N ASP A 122 -18.35 2.28 0.17
CA ASP A 122 -19.37 3.00 0.93
C ASP A 122 -19.07 4.50 0.99
N ALA A 123 -20.10 5.33 0.89
CA ALA A 123 -19.95 6.77 0.97
C ALA A 123 -19.63 7.18 2.41
N LEU A 124 -18.54 7.92 2.61
CA LEU A 124 -18.11 8.40 3.92
C LEU A 124 -18.56 9.84 4.16
N LEU A 125 -18.27 10.72 3.21
CA LEU A 125 -18.56 12.15 3.32
C LEU A 125 -18.58 12.79 1.92
N ILE A 126 -19.11 14.00 1.86
CA ILE A 126 -19.14 14.81 0.65
C ILE A 126 -18.23 16.02 0.86
N LEU A 127 -17.28 16.20 -0.05
CA LEU A 127 -16.34 17.30 -0.10
C LEU A 127 -16.68 18.18 -1.31
N GLU A 128 -16.95 19.45 -1.08
CA GLU A 128 -17.07 20.43 -2.16
C GLU A 128 -15.70 21.07 -2.44
N ALA A 129 -15.28 21.04 -3.70
CA ALA A 129 -14.18 21.86 -4.16
C ALA A 129 -14.48 22.39 -5.56
N MET A 130 -14.08 23.63 -5.85
CA MET A 130 -14.29 24.27 -7.16
C MET A 130 -15.76 24.22 -7.64
N LYS A 131 -16.72 24.39 -6.72
CA LYS A 131 -18.18 24.31 -6.97
C LYS A 131 -18.69 22.93 -7.43
N MET A 132 -17.90 21.88 -7.18
CA MET A 132 -18.30 20.50 -7.45
C MET A 132 -18.22 19.66 -6.18
N GLU A 133 -19.31 18.94 -5.90
CA GLU A 133 -19.38 17.96 -4.83
C GLU A 133 -18.70 16.66 -5.25
N ASN A 134 -17.85 16.14 -4.37
CA ASN A 134 -17.15 14.88 -4.55
C ASN A 134 -17.45 13.97 -3.36
N ILE A 135 -18.02 12.81 -3.66
CA ILE A 135 -18.29 11.79 -2.65
C ILE A 135 -16.99 11.05 -2.37
N LEU A 136 -16.46 11.18 -1.16
CA LEU A 136 -15.35 10.37 -0.71
C LEU A 136 -15.88 9.02 -0.23
N LYS A 137 -15.37 7.95 -0.85
CA LYS A 137 -15.76 6.57 -0.57
C LYS A 137 -14.71 5.86 0.27
N SER A 138 -15.13 4.84 1.02
CA SER A 138 -14.21 4.01 1.78
C SER A 138 -13.30 3.20 0.83
N PRO A 139 -11.98 3.23 1.01
CA PRO A 139 -11.07 2.42 0.21
C PRO A 139 -11.02 0.95 0.66
N GLY A 140 -11.69 0.60 1.77
CA GLY A 140 -11.70 -0.76 2.34
C GLY A 140 -12.77 -0.93 3.41
N GLU A 141 -12.73 -2.07 4.10
CA GLU A 141 -13.62 -2.35 5.24
C GLU A 141 -12.99 -1.92 6.58
N GLY A 142 -13.83 -1.50 7.52
CA GLY A 142 -13.38 -1.03 8.84
C GLY A 142 -14.52 -0.57 9.74
N ILE A 143 -14.18 -0.25 11.00
CA ILE A 143 -15.10 0.38 11.95
C ILE A 143 -14.59 1.79 12.19
N VAL A 144 -15.44 2.80 11.99
CA VAL A 144 -15.06 4.20 12.18
C VAL A 144 -14.70 4.43 13.65
N LYS A 145 -13.42 4.69 13.95
CA LYS A 145 -12.96 5.00 15.31
C LYS A 145 -13.03 6.48 15.62
N ASN A 146 -12.79 7.32 14.62
CA ASN A 146 -12.74 8.75 14.83
C ASN A 146 -13.10 9.54 13.56
N LEU A 147 -13.80 10.65 13.75
CA LEU A 147 -14.07 11.65 12.73
C LEU A 147 -13.36 12.94 13.14
N LYS A 148 -12.34 13.32 12.37
CA LYS A 148 -11.51 14.50 12.64
C LYS A 148 -12.10 15.80 12.08
N VAL A 149 -13.28 15.71 11.47
CA VAL A 149 -13.96 16.80 10.79
C VAL A 149 -15.45 16.77 11.07
N LYS A 150 -16.08 17.94 10.96
CA LYS A 150 -17.54 18.12 11.00
C LYS A 150 -18.01 18.82 9.74
N LYS A 151 -19.33 18.75 9.50
CA LYS A 151 -19.98 19.52 8.45
C LYS A 151 -19.68 21.02 8.60
N GLY A 152 -19.30 21.66 7.50
CA GLY A 152 -18.90 23.06 7.44
C GLY A 152 -17.41 23.31 7.65
N ASP A 153 -16.60 22.29 7.93
CA ASP A 153 -15.15 22.46 8.07
C ASP A 153 -14.47 22.59 6.69
N SER A 154 -13.55 23.55 6.58
CA SER A 154 -12.59 23.59 5.49
C SER A 154 -11.41 22.66 5.77
N VAL A 155 -10.98 21.90 4.77
CA VAL A 155 -9.89 20.93 4.89
C VAL A 155 -8.82 21.18 3.84
N GLU A 156 -7.58 20.82 4.17
CA GLU A 156 -6.44 20.87 3.25
C GLU A 156 -6.13 19.50 2.64
N LYS A 157 -5.44 19.49 1.50
CA LYS A 157 -4.96 18.24 0.88
C LYS A 157 -4.09 17.46 1.86
N GLY A 158 -4.41 16.19 2.06
CA GLY A 158 -3.68 15.28 2.94
C GLY A 158 -4.11 15.32 4.41
N GLN A 159 -5.02 16.22 4.80
CA GLN A 159 -5.61 16.25 6.14
C GLN A 159 -6.38 14.95 6.41
N VAL A 160 -6.18 14.36 7.59
CA VAL A 160 -6.93 13.16 8.03
C VAL A 160 -8.37 13.54 8.33
N LEU A 161 -9.32 12.80 7.77
CA LEU A 161 -10.75 13.01 7.90
C LEU A 161 -11.39 11.92 8.78
N VAL A 162 -11.06 10.67 8.49
CA VAL A 162 -11.64 9.47 9.13
C VAL A 162 -10.50 8.55 9.56
N GLU A 163 -10.63 7.94 10.74
CA GLU A 163 -9.75 6.86 11.23
C GLU A 163 -10.60 5.60 11.48
N PHE A 164 -10.11 4.42 11.09
CA PHE A 164 -10.77 3.12 11.31
C PHE A 164 -10.02 2.22 12.30
#